data_AF-A0A433PGW1-F1
#
_entry.id   AF-A0A433PGW1-F1
#
_cell.length_a   1.000
_cell.length_b   1.000
_cell.length_c   1.000
_cell.angle_alpha   90.00
_cell.angle_beta   90.00
_cell.angle_gamma   90.00
#
_symmetry.space_group_name_H-M   'P 1'
#
loop_
_entity.id
_entity.type
_entity.pdbx_description
1 polymer ?
#
loop_
_entity_poly.entity_id
_entity_poly.type
_entity_poly.pdbx_seq_one_letter_code
_entity_poly.pdbx_strand_id
1 'polypeptide(L)'
;MYSRFTTKSFTDKAAWVDDIDISDRQTLANLLTGYGFQGAQLVQDAQENKDHVKERLIENNKKAVARGACGVPSFQVNGGDMLWGQDHLNVRYPGLAGWGSESTQNDQLQARI
;
A
#
# COMPACT_ATOMS: atom_id res chain seq x y z
N MET A 1 7.95 -25.45 14.50
CA MET A 1 8.36 -24.07 14.83
C MET A 1 7.54 -23.13 13.97
N TYR A 2 6.32 -22.80 14.39
CA TYR A 2 5.42 -21.93 13.62
C TYR A 2 5.84 -20.48 13.85
N SER A 3 6.32 -19.84 12.78
CA SER A 3 6.44 -18.39 12.68
C SER A 3 5.11 -17.75 13.05
N ARG A 4 5.11 -16.79 13.99
CA ARG A 4 3.95 -15.93 14.26
C ARG A 4 3.70 -15.07 13.02
N PHE A 5 2.93 -15.58 12.07
CA PHE A 5 2.29 -14.78 11.03
C PHE A 5 1.12 -14.02 11.64
N THR A 6 1.40 -13.01 12.46
CA THR A 6 0.41 -11.96 12.74
C THR A 6 0.63 -10.85 11.71
N THR A 7 0.24 -11.12 10.46
CA THR A 7 0.10 -10.15 9.37
C THR A 7 -1.08 -9.22 9.63
N LYS A 8 -1.04 -8.50 10.75
CA LYS A 8 -1.82 -7.28 10.94
C LYS A 8 -0.80 -6.21 11.31
N SER A 9 -0.68 -5.19 10.47
CA SER A 9 0.11 -4.01 10.78
C SER A 9 -0.23 -3.59 12.21
N PHE A 10 0.74 -3.64 13.11
CA PHE A 10 0.51 -3.47 14.54
C PHE A 10 -0.05 -2.08 14.87
N THR A 11 0.27 -1.08 14.06
CA THR A 11 -0.32 0.26 14.12
C THR A 11 -1.79 0.28 13.74
N ASP A 12 -2.23 -0.56 12.79
CA ASP A 12 -3.64 -0.60 12.37
C ASP A 12 -4.50 -1.22 13.48
N LYS A 13 -4.01 -2.29 14.13
CA LYS A 13 -4.69 -2.83 15.32
C LYS A 13 -4.75 -1.79 16.44
N ALA A 14 -3.64 -1.11 16.71
CA ALA A 14 -3.59 -0.09 17.76
C ALA A 14 -4.62 1.02 17.53
N ALA A 15 -4.68 1.57 16.31
CA ALA A 15 -5.61 2.65 15.99
C ALA A 15 -7.09 2.19 15.93
N TRP A 16 -7.36 1.05 15.30
CA TRP A 16 -8.75 0.68 14.95
C TRP A 16 -9.40 -0.34 15.88
N VAL A 17 -8.62 -1.12 16.63
CA VAL A 17 -9.13 -2.15 17.56
C VAL A 17 -8.96 -1.70 18.99
N ASP A 18 -7.80 -1.13 19.32
CA ASP A 18 -7.45 -0.79 20.70
C ASP A 18 -7.68 0.70 21.02
N ASP A 19 -8.15 1.49 20.05
CA ASP A 19 -8.43 2.93 20.17
C ASP A 19 -7.24 3.75 20.72
N ILE A 20 -6.03 3.34 20.32
CA ILE A 20 -4.79 4.01 20.71
C ILE A 20 -4.52 5.17 19.76
N ASP A 21 -4.31 6.37 20.32
CA ASP A 21 -3.89 7.54 19.55
C ASP A 21 -2.44 7.40 19.06
N ILE A 22 -2.29 6.87 17.84
CA ILE A 22 -0.99 6.75 17.17
C ILE A 22 -0.51 8.06 16.53
N SER A 23 -1.26 9.16 16.63
CA SER A 23 -0.81 10.49 16.23
C SER A 23 0.06 11.16 17.29
N ASP A 24 -0.09 10.75 18.56
CA ASP A 24 0.82 11.15 19.63
C ASP A 24 2.17 10.42 19.50
N ARG A 25 3.24 11.22 19.51
CA ARG A 25 4.60 10.73 19.27
C ARG A 25 5.10 9.81 20.38
N GLN A 26 4.77 10.11 21.63
CA GLN A 26 5.20 9.29 22.76
C GLN A 26 4.48 7.94 22.75
N THR A 27 3.17 7.97 22.48
CA THR A 27 2.33 6.79 22.34
C THR A 27 2.81 5.90 21.20
N LEU A 28 3.12 6.47 20.04
CA LEU A 28 3.69 5.74 18.90
C LEU A 28 5.07 5.15 19.22
N ALA A 29 5.97 5.90 19.86
CA ALA A 29 7.29 5.40 20.26
C ALA A 29 7.20 4.24 21.27
N ASN A 30 6.29 4.34 22.24
CA ASN A 30 6.05 3.27 23.22
C ASN A 30 5.45 2.03 22.57
N LEU A 31 4.47 2.21 21.66
CA LEU A 31 3.87 1.14 20.88
C LEU A 31 4.94 0.40 20.08
N LEU A 32 5.73 1.12 19.28
CA LEU A 32 6.82 0.56 18.48
C LEU A 32 7.82 -0.22 19.34
N THR A 33 8.18 0.31 20.51
CA THR A 33 9.08 -0.35 21.46
C THR A 33 8.49 -1.64 22.00
N GLY A 34 7.18 -1.65 22.32
CA GLY A 34 6.46 -2.85 22.75
C GLY A 34 6.41 -3.95 21.69
N TYR A 35 6.50 -3.60 20.41
CA TYR A 35 6.60 -4.55 19.30
C TYR A 35 8.06 -4.92 18.92
N GLY A 36 9.05 -4.46 19.68
CA GLY A 36 10.47 -4.83 19.50
C GLY A 36 11.27 -3.92 18.56
N PHE A 37 10.72 -2.77 18.16
CA PHE A 37 11.44 -1.76 17.37
C PHE A 37 12.17 -0.75 18.27
N GLN A 38 13.13 -0.01 17.71
CA GLN A 38 13.76 1.13 18.36
C GLN A 38 12.84 2.37 18.27
N GLY A 39 11.70 2.31 18.96
CA GLY A 39 10.58 3.24 18.74
C GLY A 39 10.93 4.71 18.89
N ALA A 40 11.67 5.08 19.94
CA ALA A 40 12.11 6.46 20.15
C ALA A 40 13.00 6.97 19.01
N GLN A 41 13.95 6.14 18.55
CA GLN A 41 14.84 6.49 17.43
C GLN A 41 14.05 6.64 16.13
N LEU A 42 13.15 5.71 15.81
CA LEU A 42 12.34 5.81 14.58
C LEU A 42 11.48 7.07 14.53
N VAL A 43 10.85 7.44 15.65
CA VAL A 43 10.06 8.67 15.73
C VAL A 43 10.95 9.89 15.61
N GLN A 44 12.13 9.90 16.25
CA GLN A 44 13.12 10.96 16.14
C GLN A 44 13.63 11.11 14.70
N ASP A 45 14.08 10.03 14.07
CA ASP A 45 14.58 10.00 12.70
C ASP A 45 13.54 10.54 11.71
N ALA A 46 12.26 10.18 11.90
CA ALA A 46 11.17 10.70 11.08
C ALA A 46 10.94 12.22 11.26
N GLN A 47 11.21 12.78 12.45
CA GLN A 47 11.16 14.23 12.66
C GLN A 47 12.38 14.95 12.08
N GLU A 48 13.58 14.40 12.27
CA GLU A 48 14.82 14.99 11.76
C GLU A 48 14.85 14.99 10.22
N ASN A 49 14.29 13.96 9.59
CA ASN A 49 14.21 13.82 8.14
C ASN A 49 12.85 14.22 7.56
N LYS A 50 12.08 15.05 8.27
CA LYS A 50 10.67 15.35 7.95
C LYS A 50 10.45 15.80 6.51
N ASP A 51 11.31 16.66 5.98
CA ASP A 51 11.15 17.19 4.62
C ASP A 51 11.34 16.10 3.57
N HIS A 52 12.40 15.29 3.71
CA HIS A 52 12.63 14.14 2.83
C HIS A 52 11.50 13.10 2.94
N VAL A 53 11.05 12.77 4.15
CA VAL A 53 9.92 11.84 4.35
C VAL A 53 8.65 12.37 3.69
N LYS A 54 8.36 13.67 3.83
CA LYS A 54 7.18 14.32 3.24
C LYS A 54 7.27 14.37 1.72
N GLU A 55 8.44 14.65 1.16
CA GLU A 55 8.67 14.63 -0.29
C GLU A 55 8.42 13.23 -0.85
N ARG A 56 8.98 12.18 -0.23
CA ARG A 56 8.74 10.79 -0.62
C ARG A 56 7.26 10.40 -0.53
N LEU A 57 6.54 10.87 0.49
CA LEU A 57 5.09 10.66 0.60
C LEU A 57 4.33 11.31 -0.58
N ILE A 58 4.68 12.54 -0.94
CA ILE A 58 4.08 13.26 -2.07
C ILE A 58 4.37 12.52 -3.38
N GLU A 59 5.61 12.09 -3.61
CA GLU A 59 5.98 11.32 -4.80
C GLU A 59 5.21 10.01 -4.92
N ASN A 60 5.07 9.28 -3.81
CA ASN A 60 4.31 8.03 -3.77
C ASN A 60 2.82 8.27 -4.05
N ASN A 61 2.25 9.35 -3.51
CA ASN A 61 0.86 9.73 -3.78
C ASN A 61 0.66 10.07 -5.27
N LYS A 62 1.55 10.88 -5.86
CA LYS A 62 1.52 11.19 -7.31
C LYS A 62 1.56 9.91 -8.16
N LYS A 63 2.42 8.95 -7.82
CA LYS A 63 2.51 7.66 -8.51
C LYS A 63 1.23 6.83 -8.37
N ALA A 64 0.61 6.81 -7.20
CA ALA A 64 -0.65 6.09 -6.97
C ALA A 64 -1.80 6.70 -7.81
N VAL A 65 -1.94 8.02 -7.78
CA VAL A 65 -2.95 8.74 -8.56
C VAL A 65 -2.74 8.55 -10.06
N ALA A 66 -1.50 8.65 -10.55
CA ALA A 66 -1.18 8.41 -11.96
C ALA A 66 -1.50 6.98 -12.45
N ARG A 67 -1.56 6.01 -11.53
CA ARG A 67 -1.96 4.62 -11.80
C ARG A 67 -3.47 4.38 -11.66
N GLY A 68 -4.25 5.42 -11.33
CA GLY A 68 -5.71 5.33 -11.20
C GLY A 68 -6.23 5.03 -9.80
N ALA A 69 -5.40 5.10 -8.76
CA ALA A 69 -5.90 4.96 -7.38
C ALA A 69 -6.74 6.19 -6.99
N CYS A 70 -7.98 5.96 -6.55
CA CYS A 70 -8.91 6.99 -6.09
C CYS A 70 -9.08 7.07 -4.57
N GLY A 71 -8.44 6.15 -3.83
CA GLY A 71 -8.52 6.06 -2.38
C GLY A 71 -7.73 4.87 -1.83
N VAL A 72 -7.97 4.51 -0.57
CA VAL A 72 -7.36 3.34 0.08
C VAL A 72 -8.43 2.40 0.67
N PRO A 73 -8.17 1.08 0.71
CA PRO A 73 -7.05 0.42 0.05
C PRO A 73 -7.29 0.31 -1.47
N SER A 74 -6.23 0.49 -2.25
CA SER A 74 -6.20 0.22 -3.70
C SER A 74 -5.03 -0.71 -4.02
N PHE A 75 -5.23 -1.65 -4.94
CA PHE A 75 -4.29 -2.72 -5.27
C PHE A 75 -4.06 -2.78 -6.77
N GLN A 76 -2.81 -3.01 -7.16
CA GLN A 76 -2.43 -3.29 -8.55
C GLN A 76 -1.39 -4.40 -8.54
N VAL A 77 -1.61 -5.44 -9.34
CA VAL A 77 -0.70 -6.59 -9.43
C VAL A 77 -0.10 -6.63 -10.83
N ASN A 78 1.23 -6.69 -10.92
CA ASN A 78 1.99 -6.83 -12.17
C ASN A 78 1.59 -5.84 -13.28
N GLY A 79 1.19 -4.62 -12.92
CA GLY A 79 0.76 -3.60 -13.89
C GLY A 79 -0.61 -3.86 -14.55
N GLY A 80 -1.40 -4.80 -14.04
CA GLY A 80 -2.80 -4.99 -14.44
C GLY A 80 -3.70 -3.84 -13.98
N ASP A 81 -5.01 -3.97 -14.11
CA ASP A 81 -5.91 -2.88 -13.73
C ASP A 81 -5.95 -2.65 -12.21
N MET A 82 -6.40 -1.44 -11.85
CA MET A 82 -6.51 -1.02 -10.46
C MET A 82 -7.76 -1.64 -9.82
N LEU A 83 -7.58 -2.29 -8.68
CA LEU A 83 -8.64 -2.76 -7.81
C LEU A 83 -8.79 -1.80 -6.63
N TRP A 84 -9.99 -1.29 -6.40
CA TRP A 84 -10.28 -0.44 -5.24
C TRP A 84 -11.13 -1.20 -4.22
N GLY A 85 -10.81 -1.07 -2.94
CA GLY A 85 -11.57 -1.62 -1.82
C GLY A 85 -11.15 -3.04 -1.42
N GLN A 86 -11.27 -3.32 -0.12
CA GLN A 86 -10.98 -4.65 0.43
C GLN A 86 -11.99 -5.72 -0.02
N ASP A 87 -13.24 -5.33 -0.29
CA ASP A 87 -14.32 -6.25 -0.66
C ASP A 87 -14.06 -6.89 -2.03
N HIS A 88 -13.15 -6.30 -2.80
CA HIS A 88 -12.71 -6.77 -4.10
C HIS A 88 -11.47 -7.68 -4.04
N LEU A 89 -10.93 -7.98 -2.86
CA LEU A 89 -9.75 -8.87 -2.72
C LEU A 89 -10.06 -10.32 -3.09
N ASN A 90 -11.31 -10.76 -2.90
CA ASN A 90 -11.75 -12.09 -3.31
C ASN A 90 -12.10 -12.16 -4.80
N VAL A 91 -12.05 -11.03 -5.52
CA VAL A 91 -12.18 -11.03 -6.98
C VAL A 91 -10.97 -11.77 -7.52
N ARG A 92 -11.22 -12.96 -8.07
CA ARG A 92 -10.21 -13.75 -8.76
C ARG A 92 -9.81 -12.98 -10.01
N TYR A 93 -8.79 -12.14 -9.89
CA TYR A 93 -8.35 -11.31 -11.00
C TYR A 93 -7.92 -12.22 -12.15
N PRO A 94 -8.49 -12.06 -13.36
CA PRO A 94 -8.10 -12.87 -14.51
C PRO A 94 -6.58 -12.82 -14.78
N GLY A 95 -5.92 -11.71 -14.45
CA GLY A 95 -4.47 -11.52 -14.55
C GLY A 95 -3.60 -12.28 -13.52
N LEU A 96 -4.18 -12.87 -12.47
CA LEU A 96 -3.48 -13.77 -11.54
C LEU A 96 -3.58 -15.25 -11.97
N ALA A 97 -4.49 -15.56 -12.90
CA ALA A 97 -4.76 -16.92 -13.40
C ALA A 97 -4.54 -17.08 -14.92
N GLY A 98 -3.84 -16.15 -15.58
CA GLY A 98 -3.44 -16.31 -16.99
C GLY A 98 -4.51 -15.96 -18.02
N TRP A 99 -5.35 -14.95 -17.79
CA TRP A 99 -6.01 -14.27 -18.90
C TRP A 99 -5.03 -13.29 -19.52
N GLY A 100 -4.53 -13.62 -20.72
CA GLY A 100 -3.75 -12.70 -21.53
C GLY A 100 -4.62 -11.53 -21.93
N SER A 101 -4.09 -10.31 -21.79
CA SER A 101 -4.56 -9.23 -22.64
C SER A 101 -4.25 -9.68 -24.07
N GLU A 102 -5.27 -9.87 -24.89
CA GLU A 102 -5.07 -9.83 -26.33
C GLU A 102 -4.43 -8.46 -26.60
N SER A 103 -3.15 -8.47 -26.95
CA SER A 103 -2.50 -7.35 -27.58
C SER A 103 -3.40 -6.95 -28.74
N THR A 104 -3.97 -5.75 -28.71
CA THR A 104 -4.71 -5.16 -29.82
C THR A 104 -3.80 -5.12 -31.04
N GLN A 105 -3.79 -6.20 -31.80
CA GLN A 105 -3.20 -6.28 -33.12
C GLN A 105 -4.22 -5.69 -34.08
N ASN A 106 -4.39 -4.37 -34.03
CA ASN A 106 -5.28 -3.64 -34.93
C ASN A 106 -4.50 -2.67 -35.85
N ASP A 107 -3.33 -3.11 -36.32
CA ASP A 107 -2.50 -2.38 -37.29
C ASP A 107 -2.47 -3.04 -38.69
N GLN A 108 -3.30 -4.06 -38.97
CA GLN A 108 -3.29 -4.74 -40.28
C GLN A 108 -4.57 -4.65 -41.13
N LEU A 109 -5.56 -3.83 -40.76
CA LEU A 109 -6.80 -3.68 -41.54
C LEU A 109 -6.95 -2.34 -42.30
N GLN A 110 -5.85 -1.64 -42.61
CA GLN A 110 -5.88 -0.39 -43.41
C GLN A 110 -5.04 -0.43 -44.70
N ALA A 111 -4.70 -1.60 -45.24
CA ALA A 111 -3.90 -1.73 -46.48
C ALA A 111 -4.59 -2.51 -47.63
N ARG A 112 -5.92 -2.66 -47.61
CA ARG A 112 -6.67 -3.37 -48.68
C ARG A 112 -8.02 -2.75 -49.05
N ILE A 113 -8.06 -1.43 -49.24
CA ILE A 113 -9.09 -0.79 -50.07
C ILE A 113 -8.37 0.11 -51.07
#